data_AF-A0A8T1CGV7-F1
#
_entry.id   AF-A0A8T1CGV7-F1
#
_cell.length_a   1.000
_cell.length_b   1.000
_cell.length_c   1.000
_cell.angle_alpha   90.00
_cell.angle_beta   90.00
_cell.angle_gamma   90.00
#
_symmetry.space_group_name_H-M   'P 1'
#
loop_
_entity.id
_entity.type
_entity.pdbx_description
1 polymer ?
#
loop_
_entity_poly.entity_id
_entity_poly.type
_entity_poly.pdbx_seq_one_letter_code
_entity_poly.pdbx_strand_id
1 'polypeptide(L)'
;MAVPQMIEEAYTRKLVWLLQTERQSVGSLRPALEPAGLDTCQSCSDNLNSGLGKLFDSSICLLCRQSACRKCTVKRCFTGESKLNEKIMLKFCLKCYLEAKRLPAWPVGINSLSVTGRETN
;
A
#
# COMPACT_ATOMS: atom_id res chain seq x y z
N MET A 1 -3.38 -22.38 12.25
CA MET A 1 -4.24 -21.18 12.25
C MET A 1 -4.30 -20.60 10.82
N ALA A 2 -5.15 -21.14 9.94
CA ALA A 2 -5.16 -20.76 8.51
C ALA A 2 -5.96 -19.47 8.21
N VAL A 3 -7.07 -19.25 8.92
CA VAL A 3 -7.99 -18.13 8.65
C VAL A 3 -7.37 -16.74 8.82
N PRO A 4 -6.61 -16.44 9.90
CA PRO A 4 -5.99 -15.13 10.06
C PRO A 4 -4.97 -14.83 8.94
N GLN A 5 -4.20 -15.83 8.52
CA GLN A 5 -3.19 -15.70 7.47
C GLN A 5 -3.82 -15.41 6.11
N MET A 6 -4.89 -16.13 5.74
CA MET A 6 -5.63 -15.88 4.49
C MET A 6 -6.22 -14.46 4.45
N ILE A 7 -6.72 -13.97 5.58
CA ILE A 7 -7.26 -12.60 5.69
C ILE A 7 -6.16 -11.56 5.48
N GLU A 8 -4.99 -11.74 6.10
CA GLU A 8 -3.86 -10.84 5.91
C GLU A 8 -3.33 -10.83 4.48
N GLU A 9 -3.27 -12.01 3.85
CA GLU A 9 -2.89 -12.14 2.45
C GLU A 9 -3.89 -11.44 1.53
N ALA A 10 -5.20 -11.64 1.75
CA ALA A 10 -6.24 -10.95 1.01
C ALA A 10 -6.10 -9.42 1.12
N TYR A 11 -5.83 -8.89 2.31
CA TYR A 11 -5.59 -7.45 2.48
C TYR A 11 -4.35 -6.96 1.75
N THR A 12 -3.31 -7.78 1.67
CA THR A 12 -2.09 -7.45 0.93
C THR A 12 -2.36 -7.43 -0.57
N ARG A 13 -3.14 -8.38 -1.09
CA ARG A 13 -3.59 -8.40 -2.49
C ARG A 13 -4.46 -7.18 -2.84
N LYS A 14 -5.37 -6.78 -1.94
CA LYS A 14 -6.18 -5.55 -2.10
C LYS A 14 -5.32 -4.28 -2.20
N LEU A 15 -4.26 -4.19 -1.40
CA LEU A 15 -3.29 -3.09 -1.45
C LEU A 15 -2.53 -3.05 -2.79
N VAL A 16 -2.07 -4.21 -3.27
CA VAL A 16 -1.35 -4.29 -4.55
C VAL A 16 -2.27 -3.97 -5.71
N TRP A 17 -3.52 -4.44 -5.68
CA TRP A 17 -4.53 -4.10 -6.67
C TRP A 17 -4.78 -2.59 -6.74
N LEU A 18 -4.99 -1.93 -5.58
CA LEU A 18 -5.10 -0.46 -5.54
C LEU A 18 -3.87 0.24 -6.14
N LEU A 19 -2.68 -0.26 -5.86
CA LEU A 19 -1.44 0.32 -6.39
C LEU A 19 -1.36 0.19 -7.91
N GLN A 20 -1.80 -0.94 -8.46
CA GLN A 20 -1.85 -1.18 -9.90
C GLN A 20 -2.94 -0.33 -10.56
N THR A 21 -4.14 -0.26 -9.96
CA THR A 21 -5.25 0.57 -10.47
C THR A 21 -4.89 2.04 -10.47
N GLU A 22 -4.28 2.57 -9.40
CA GLU A 22 -3.79 3.96 -9.38
C GLU A 22 -2.71 4.18 -10.45
N ARG A 23 -1.78 3.24 -10.65
CA ARG A 23 -0.77 3.36 -11.72
C ARG A 23 -1.39 3.38 -13.12
N GLN A 24 -2.48 2.65 -13.35
CA GLN A 24 -3.22 2.66 -14.61
C GLN A 24 -4.07 3.93 -14.75
N SER A 25 -4.58 4.47 -13.65
CA SER A 25 -5.37 5.70 -13.63
C SER A 25 -4.53 6.97 -13.63
N VAL A 26 -3.19 6.90 -13.50
CA VAL A 26 -2.25 8.05 -13.62
C VAL A 26 -2.15 8.60 -15.07
N GLY A 27 -3.02 8.15 -15.99
CA GLY A 27 -3.44 8.93 -17.16
C GLY A 27 -4.54 9.99 -16.86
N SER A 28 -5.10 10.00 -15.65
CA SER A 28 -6.20 10.86 -15.21
C SER A 28 -6.00 11.28 -13.75
N LEU A 29 -5.21 12.36 -13.59
CA LEU A 29 -5.39 13.40 -12.58
C LEU A 29 -5.73 12.94 -11.14
N ARG A 30 -4.73 12.41 -10.41
CA ARG A 30 -4.51 12.96 -9.07
C ARG A 30 -3.38 13.97 -9.20
N PRO A 31 -3.58 15.24 -8.83
CA PRO A 31 -2.46 16.14 -8.70
C PRO A 31 -1.44 15.42 -7.82
N ALA A 32 -0.23 15.23 -8.33
CA ALA A 32 0.91 15.12 -7.45
C ALA A 32 0.78 16.34 -6.56
N LEU A 33 0.29 16.14 -5.32
CA LEU A 33 0.44 17.17 -4.32
C LEU A 33 1.96 17.36 -4.30
N GLU A 34 2.39 18.52 -4.78
CA GLU A 34 3.70 19.07 -4.51
C GLU A 34 4.08 18.70 -3.06
N PRO A 35 5.34 18.39 -2.76
CA PRO A 35 5.78 17.94 -1.43
C PRO A 35 5.68 19.07 -0.37
N ALA A 36 4.50 19.66 -0.22
CA ALA A 36 4.11 20.57 0.82
C ALA A 36 3.84 19.74 2.08
N GLY A 37 4.84 19.68 2.95
CA GLY A 37 4.71 19.14 4.30
C GLY A 37 5.26 17.73 4.48
N LEU A 38 6.53 17.51 4.11
CA LEU A 38 7.30 16.36 4.65
C LEU A 38 7.43 16.43 6.18
N ASP A 39 7.12 17.59 6.77
CA ASP A 39 7.26 17.86 8.20
C ASP A 39 6.10 17.37 9.07
N THR A 40 4.98 16.90 8.48
CA THR A 40 3.84 16.38 9.25
C THR A 40 3.35 15.03 8.73
N CYS A 41 2.84 14.20 9.63
CA CYS A 41 2.21 12.93 9.25
C CYS A 41 0.80 13.19 8.72
N GLN A 42 0.51 12.81 7.48
CA GLN A 42 -0.82 13.01 6.93
C GLN A 42 -1.91 12.09 7.51
N SER A 43 -1.54 11.14 8.36
CA SER A 43 -2.50 10.24 9.03
C SER A 43 -2.96 10.74 10.39
N CYS A 44 -2.05 11.25 11.23
CA CYS A 44 -2.34 11.76 12.58
C CYS A 44 -2.08 13.26 12.76
N SER A 45 -1.57 13.94 11.74
CA SER A 45 -1.19 15.36 11.75
C SER A 45 -0.06 15.74 12.72
N ASP A 46 0.64 14.77 13.31
CA ASP A 46 1.81 15.02 14.16
C ASP A 46 3.00 15.57 13.37
N ASN A 47 3.75 16.49 13.96
CA ASN A 47 5.01 16.99 13.42
C ASN A 47 6.08 15.89 13.41
N LEU A 48 6.60 15.58 12.23
CA LEU A 48 7.71 14.67 11.97
C LEU A 48 9.07 15.31 12.27
N ASN A 49 9.16 16.64 12.24
CA ASN A 49 10.43 17.37 12.35
C ASN A 49 10.68 18.02 13.73
N SER A 50 9.78 17.87 14.71
CA SER A 50 9.91 18.47 16.05
C SER A 50 10.36 17.43 17.10
N GLY A 51 11.44 17.71 17.84
CA GLY A 51 11.89 16.90 18.99
C GLY A 51 12.24 15.44 18.65
N LEU A 52 11.67 14.48 19.40
CA LEU A 52 11.79 13.02 19.18
C LEU A 52 11.41 12.57 17.74
N GLY A 53 10.81 13.45 16.92
CA GLY A 53 10.53 13.24 15.50
C GLY A 53 11.74 12.81 14.67
N LYS A 54 12.96 13.28 14.99
CA LYS A 54 14.20 12.81 14.34
C LYS A 54 14.53 11.33 14.58
N LEU A 55 13.98 10.72 15.64
CA LEU A 55 14.13 9.29 15.92
C LEU A 55 13.05 8.45 15.22
N PHE A 56 11.97 9.07 14.75
CA PHE A 56 10.91 8.40 14.01
C PHE A 56 11.20 8.51 12.52
N ASP A 57 11.89 7.49 12.01
CA ASP A 57 12.06 7.26 10.57
C ASP A 57 10.68 7.36 9.88
N SER A 58 10.47 8.45 9.13
CA SER A 58 9.23 8.70 8.42
C SER A 58 9.25 7.95 7.09
N SER A 59 8.08 7.57 6.59
CA SER A 59 8.00 6.83 5.33
C SER A 59 6.99 7.45 4.39
N ILE A 60 7.30 7.40 3.10
CA ILE A 60 6.37 7.79 2.05
C ILE A 60 5.45 6.60 1.74
N CYS A 61 4.14 6.84 1.73
CA CYS A 61 3.17 5.82 1.34
C CYS A 61 3.27 5.52 -0.16
N LEU A 62 3.31 4.24 -0.54
CA LEU A 62 3.37 3.85 -1.95
C LEU A 62 2.09 4.14 -2.75
N LEU A 63 0.94 4.27 -2.09
CA LEU A 63 -0.36 4.59 -2.71
C LEU A 63 -0.54 6.09 -2.88
N CYS A 64 -0.77 6.82 -1.78
CA CYS A 64 -1.10 8.24 -1.84
C CYS A 64 0.12 9.18 -1.90
N ARG A 65 1.35 8.65 -1.84
CA ARG A 65 2.62 9.41 -1.86
C ARG A 65 2.81 10.43 -0.72
N GLN A 66 1.96 10.38 0.31
CA GLN A 66 2.07 11.24 1.49
C GLN A 66 3.01 10.67 2.55
N SER A 67 3.59 11.56 3.36
CA SER A 67 4.42 11.24 4.52
C SER A 67 3.59 10.62 5.67
N ALA A 68 4.14 9.58 6.28
CA ALA A 68 3.58 8.92 7.45
C ALA A 68 4.64 8.73 8.54
N CYS A 69 4.29 9.00 9.79
CA CYS A 69 5.11 8.65 10.94
C CYS A 69 5.14 7.13 11.12
N ARG A 70 6.15 6.61 11.82
CA ARG A 70 6.30 5.16 12.06
C ARG A 70 5.05 4.50 12.64
N LYS A 71 4.28 5.19 13.50
CA LYS A 71 3.02 4.66 14.08
C LYS A 71 1.91 4.50 13.04
N CYS A 72 1.90 5.38 12.04
CA CYS A 72 0.93 5.36 10.96
C CYS A 72 1.43 4.59 9.72
N THR A 73 2.65 4.05 9.74
CA THR A 73 3.19 3.23 8.65
C THR A 73 2.81 1.76 8.85
N VAL A 74 2.14 1.19 7.86
CA VAL A 74 1.83 -0.23 7.77
C VAL A 74 2.80 -0.87 6.78
N LYS A 75 3.61 -1.81 7.27
CA LYS A 75 4.52 -2.61 6.44
C LYS A 75 3.84 -3.93 6.07
N ARG A 76 3.84 -4.28 4.78
CA ARG A 76 3.31 -5.55 4.30
C ARG A 76 4.32 -6.22 3.39
N CYS A 77 4.58 -7.50 3.65
CA CYS A 77 5.41 -8.31 2.77
C CYS A 77 4.53 -8.84 1.65
N PHE A 78 4.94 -8.58 0.42
CA PHE A 78 4.35 -9.18 -0.76
C PHE A 78 5.34 -10.20 -1.32
N THR A 79 4.85 -11.40 -1.56
CA THR A 79 5.59 -12.43 -2.31
C THR A 79 4.99 -12.45 -3.70
N GLY A 80 5.78 -12.04 -4.70
CA GLY A 80 5.36 -12.13 -6.08
C GLY A 80 5.25 -13.59 -6.53
N GLU A 81 4.45 -13.84 -7.57
CA GLU A 81 4.22 -15.18 -8.14
C GLU A 81 5.41 -15.69 -8.97
N SER A 82 6.51 -14.94 -9.01
CA SER A 82 7.72 -15.33 -9.76
C SER A 82 8.50 -16.43 -9.03
N LYS A 83 9.14 -17.32 -9.79
CA LYS A 83 9.95 -18.46 -9.29
C LYS A 83 11.09 -18.04 -8.35
N LEU A 84 11.51 -16.77 -8.36
CA LEU A 84 12.29 -16.18 -7.28
C LEU A 84 11.35 -15.69 -6.18
N ASN A 85 11.34 -16.37 -5.03
CA ASN A 85 10.63 -16.01 -3.80
C ASN A 85 11.12 -14.68 -3.18
N GLU A 86 11.25 -13.62 -3.96
CA GLU A 86 11.70 -12.32 -3.47
C GLU A 86 10.56 -11.66 -2.69
N LYS A 87 10.75 -11.53 -1.38
CA LYS A 87 9.80 -10.87 -0.48
C LYS A 87 10.04 -9.37 -0.57
N ILE A 88 9.13 -8.66 -1.23
CA ILE A 88 9.17 -7.20 -1.33
C ILE A 88 8.41 -6.61 -0.14
N MET A 89 9.06 -5.75 0.64
CA MET A 89 8.42 -5.05 1.75
C MET A 89 7.82 -3.73 1.28
N LEU A 90 6.49 -3.66 1.26
CA LEU A 90 5.73 -2.49 0.86
C LEU A 90 5.35 -1.65 2.08
N LYS A 91 5.40 -0.32 1.95
CA LYS A 91 5.06 0.64 3.00
C LYS A 91 3.83 1.46 2.59
N PHE A 92 2.80 1.45 3.43
CA PHE A 92 1.57 2.21 3.23
C PHE A 92 1.25 3.04 4.48
N CYS A 93 0.52 4.15 4.33
CA CYS A 93 -0.04 4.84 5.48
C CYS A 93 -1.29 4.09 5.99
N LEU A 94 -1.62 4.30 7.26
CA LEU A 94 -2.75 3.66 7.92
C LEU A 94 -4.07 3.99 7.21
N LYS A 95 -4.23 5.22 6.72
CA LYS A 95 -5.42 5.65 5.97
C LYS A 95 -5.66 4.77 4.74
N CYS A 96 -4.66 4.66 3.86
CA CYS A 96 -4.75 3.81 2.66
C CYS A 96 -4.91 2.32 3.01
N TYR A 97 -4.28 1.86 4.09
CA TYR A 97 -4.46 0.48 4.53
C TYR A 97 -5.91 0.16 4.96
N LEU A 98 -6.54 1.07 5.70
CA LEU A 98 -7.93 0.91 6.11
C LEU A 98 -8.90 1.02 4.93
N GLU A 99 -8.61 1.89 3.97
CA GLU A 99 -9.36 1.98 2.72
C GLU A 99 -9.29 0.68 1.92
N ALA A 100 -8.09 0.10 1.77
CA ALA A 100 -7.91 -1.20 1.12
C ALA A 100 -8.72 -2.32 1.80
N LYS A 101 -8.83 -2.32 3.13
CA LYS A 101 -9.66 -3.31 3.85
C LYS A 101 -11.14 -3.21 3.51
N ARG A 102 -11.64 -2.01 3.24
CA ARG A 102 -13.04 -1.74 2.91
C ARG A 102 -13.42 -2.14 1.49
N LEU A 103 -12.44 -2.41 0.62
CA LEU A 103 -12.74 -2.85 -0.74
C LEU A 103 -13.42 -4.23 -0.74
N PRO A 104 -14.39 -4.46 -1.64
CA PRO A 104 -14.97 -5.78 -1.85
C PRO A 104 -13.88 -6.75 -2.34
N ALA A 105 -13.89 -7.98 -1.84
CA ALA A 105 -12.90 -9.00 -2.21
C ALA A 105 -13.09 -9.50 -3.65
N TRP A 106 -14.32 -9.47 -4.15
CA TRP A 106 -14.68 -10.03 -5.46
C TRP A 106 -13.97 -9.33 -6.64
N PRO A 107 -14.02 -8.00 -6.82
CA PRO A 107 -13.34 -7.34 -7.94
C PRO A 107 -11.81 -7.52 -7.91
N VAL A 108 -11.25 -7.63 -6.71
CA VAL A 108 -9.82 -7.87 -6.51
C VAL A 108 -9.46 -9.31 -6.91
N GLY A 109 -10.30 -10.27 -6.54
CA GLY A 109 -10.15 -11.67 -6.93
C GLY A 109 -10.23 -11.87 -8.45
N ILE A 110 -11.23 -11.29 -9.12
CA ILE A 110 -11.41 -11.43 -10.58
C ILE A 110 -10.21 -10.87 -11.35
N ASN A 111 -9.68 -9.70 -10.97
CA ASN A 111 -8.47 -9.15 -11.59
C ASN A 111 -7.21 -10.01 -11.32
N SER A 112 -7.17 -10.75 -10.21
CA SER A 112 -6.07 -11.68 -9.94
C SER A 112 -6.13 -12.89 -10.88
N LEU A 113 -7.32 -13.33 -11.30
CA LEU A 113 -7.51 -14.47 -12.21
C LEU A 113 -7.15 -14.14 -13.66
N SER A 114 -7.26 -12.88 -14.09
CA SER A 114 -6.88 -12.46 -15.46
C SER A 114 -5.37 -12.52 -15.73
N VAL A 115 -4.54 -12.61 -14.69
CA VAL A 115 -3.08 -12.76 -14.83
C VAL A 115 -2.68 -14.22 -15.11
N THR A 116 -3.47 -15.19 -14.63
CA THR A 116 -3.22 -16.63 -14.81
C THR A 116 -3.75 -17.21 -16.13
N GLY A 117 -4.35 -16.39 -17.01
CA GLY A 117 -5.00 -16.83 -18.24
C GLY A 117 -4.16 -16.83 -19.52
N ARG A 118 -2.84 -16.54 -19.46
CA ARG A 118 -1.95 -16.52 -20.65
C ARG A 118 -0.82 -17.56 -20.58
N GLU A 119 -1.12 -18.76 -20.13
CA GLU A 119 -0.23 -19.92 -20.30
C GLU A 119 -1.00 -21.11 -20.89
N THR A 120 -1.58 -20.93 -22.08
CA THR A 120 -1.84 -22.01 -23.03
C THR A 120 -1.91 -21.42 -24.46
N ASN A 121 -0.77 -21.33 -25.14
CA ASN A 121 -0.64 -21.68 -26.55
C ASN A 121 0.85 -21.89 -26.89
#